data_AF-W7UU42-F1
#
_entry.id   AF-W7UU42-F1
#
_cell.length_a   1.000
_cell.length_b   1.000
_cell.length_c   1.000
_cell.angle_alpha   90.00
_cell.angle_beta   90.00
_cell.angle_gamma   90.00
#
_symmetry.space_group_name_H-M   'P 1'
#
loop_
_entity.id
_entity.type
_entity.pdbx_description
1 polymer ?
#
loop_
_entity_poly.entity_id
_entity_poly.type
_entity_poly.pdbx_seq_one_letter_code
_entity_poly.pdbx_strand_id
1 'polypeptide(L)'
;MKKFISAVLSAVLGVSVLSAAQPAGVSKEASAASGKGIVLLGDSIASGDLRTGKVAHNYGEICGDYLGCSVANYAVSGYDTEDVLKTIEGFTAEQKKTVSDADVVVISVGGNDISHYLAKYLLDYAAGKTSQKFLNEGYTAADIPAKPGLSDLTAILNVKGEGGMLEYMQNGGWNAKTEINGKIGTAFGNFLSTDSKKGYIEESIIPNIQKAADEIKVVSPNARILVQNIYQPLQLTPEYVNAAYGSQSDYATLISLLRAKCESTMTEFDKQLRTVKGIEVVDVKSVFTSLDTAPKTSNPGNASYFIDVQTGSLSTADVHPNQKGHVAIATAVLDQIGKLHYDNNGLLTRTFNGISDKEKYPQIALETYKKVAGEAPKTTTTTTTSTTTTTKKTTTTTTTTTTTTTSTTTTTKKTTTTTTSTTSTTSTTTQPEKKVKLGDINSDGLVDAVDASGVLAEYAKLSSKNGKGDFTADQRKAADVDKNDKVDSVDASKILAYYAYLSKSTTGAKMSIEDFVKTL
;
A
#
# COMPACT_ATOMS: atom_id res chain seq x y z
N MET A 1 -23.80 -18.23 20.57
CA MET A 1 -23.68 -18.92 19.27
C MET A 1 -23.93 -18.06 18.02
N LYS A 2 -24.94 -17.16 17.94
CA LYS A 2 -25.13 -16.22 16.80
C LYS A 2 -23.89 -15.41 16.41
N LYS A 3 -23.27 -14.86 17.45
CA LYS A 3 -21.95 -15.19 17.96
C LYS A 3 -20.85 -15.69 16.95
N PHE A 4 -20.09 -16.69 17.42
CA PHE A 4 -19.17 -17.64 16.76
C PHE A 4 -18.73 -17.45 15.29
N ILE A 5 -19.58 -17.62 14.27
CA ILE A 5 -19.11 -17.67 12.85
C ILE A 5 -18.90 -16.29 12.22
N SER A 6 -19.51 -15.25 12.78
CA SER A 6 -19.11 -13.87 12.47
C SER A 6 -17.68 -13.55 12.92
N ALA A 7 -16.93 -14.47 13.53
CA ALA A 7 -15.49 -14.36 13.68
C ALA A 7 -14.74 -15.46 12.90
N VAL A 8 -15.37 -16.60 12.60
CA VAL A 8 -14.74 -17.69 11.82
C VAL A 8 -14.34 -17.15 10.46
N LEU A 9 -15.31 -16.53 9.80
CA LEU A 9 -15.10 -15.96 8.49
C LEU A 9 -14.46 -14.60 8.63
N SER A 10 -14.88 -13.76 9.56
CA SER A 10 -14.31 -12.42 9.74
C SER A 10 -12.85 -12.36 10.20
N ALA A 11 -12.33 -13.39 10.87
CA ALA A 11 -10.91 -13.52 11.22
C ALA A 11 -10.10 -14.23 10.11
N VAL A 12 -10.76 -14.94 9.19
CA VAL A 12 -10.20 -15.39 7.90
C VAL A 12 -10.28 -14.27 6.83
N LEU A 13 -11.25 -13.36 6.98
CA LEU A 13 -11.65 -12.27 6.10
C LEU A 13 -11.24 -10.91 6.67
N GLY A 14 -10.08 -10.84 7.30
CA GLY A 14 -9.44 -9.55 7.45
C GLY A 14 -9.21 -9.00 6.03
N VAL A 15 -10.14 -8.15 5.57
CA VAL A 15 -9.95 -7.03 4.62
C VAL A 15 -10.02 -7.43 3.15
N SER A 16 -10.62 -6.69 2.21
CA SER A 16 -11.59 -5.59 2.16
C SER A 16 -12.27 -5.66 0.80
N VAL A 17 -13.46 -5.07 0.69
CA VAL A 17 -14.15 -4.86 -0.58
C VAL A 17 -13.33 -3.89 -1.44
N LEU A 18 -12.74 -4.38 -2.53
CA LEU A 18 -12.41 -3.58 -3.69
C LEU A 18 -13.22 -4.12 -4.88
N SER A 19 -13.97 -3.24 -5.51
CA SER A 19 -14.38 -3.38 -6.90
C SER A 19 -13.13 -3.58 -7.76
N ALA A 20 -13.18 -4.56 -8.67
CA ALA A 20 -12.13 -4.82 -9.65
C ALA A 20 -11.58 -3.51 -10.21
N ALA A 21 -10.38 -3.12 -9.78
CA ALA A 21 -9.64 -2.07 -10.45
C ALA A 21 -9.26 -2.63 -11.82
N GLN A 22 -9.68 -1.92 -12.88
CA GLN A 22 -9.07 -2.06 -14.20
C GLN A 22 -7.55 -1.97 -14.02
N PRO A 23 -6.75 -2.71 -14.81
CA PRO A 23 -5.29 -2.70 -14.69
C PRO A 23 -4.82 -1.25 -14.72
N ALA A 24 -4.37 -0.75 -13.57
CA ALA A 24 -3.86 0.60 -13.46
C ALA A 24 -2.68 0.68 -14.41
N GLY A 25 -2.77 1.61 -15.38
CA GLY A 25 -1.68 1.90 -16.29
C GLY A 25 -0.42 2.11 -15.46
N VAL A 26 0.63 1.36 -15.83
CA VAL A 26 1.99 1.47 -15.29
C VAL A 26 2.30 2.93 -15.01
N SER A 27 2.32 3.35 -13.74
CA SER A 27 2.70 4.70 -13.36
C SER A 27 4.19 4.85 -13.65
N LYS A 28 4.51 5.34 -14.85
CA LYS A 28 5.86 5.74 -15.25
C LYS A 28 6.23 7.02 -14.49
N GLU A 29 6.82 6.86 -13.31
CA GLU A 29 7.83 7.78 -12.82
C GLU A 29 9.21 7.12 -12.93
N ALA A 30 9.61 6.78 -14.16
CA ALA A 30 11.00 6.47 -14.45
C ALA A 30 11.74 7.80 -14.59
N SER A 31 12.32 8.31 -13.49
CA SER A 31 13.41 9.28 -13.63
C SER A 31 14.63 8.53 -14.16
N ALA A 32 14.96 8.78 -15.43
CA ALA A 32 16.15 8.23 -16.05
C ALA A 32 17.38 8.89 -15.41
N ALA A 33 17.97 8.23 -14.41
CA ALA A 33 19.27 8.59 -13.86
C ALA A 33 20.12 7.33 -13.59
N SER A 34 21.23 7.26 -14.33
CA SER A 34 22.43 6.42 -14.20
C SER A 34 22.37 5.14 -13.35
N GLY A 35 22.27 3.98 -14.02
CA GLY A 35 23.01 2.75 -13.73
C GLY A 35 22.85 2.04 -12.39
N LYS A 36 21.99 2.52 -11.49
CA LYS A 36 21.63 1.89 -10.21
C LYS A 36 20.16 2.16 -9.93
N GLY A 37 19.39 1.11 -9.71
CA GLY A 37 17.96 1.24 -9.41
C GLY A 37 17.40 0.02 -8.70
N ILE A 38 16.20 0.18 -8.16
CA ILE A 38 15.39 -0.88 -7.57
C ILE A 38 14.21 -1.13 -8.49
N VAL A 39 13.93 -2.40 -8.77
CA VAL A 39 12.66 -2.79 -9.40
C VAL A 39 11.77 -3.43 -8.34
N LEU A 40 10.52 -2.99 -8.24
CA LEU A 40 9.51 -3.65 -7.43
C LEU A 40 8.57 -4.47 -8.33
N LEU A 41 8.33 -5.71 -7.91
CA LEU A 41 7.34 -6.61 -8.48
C LEU A 41 6.46 -7.15 -7.36
N GLY A 42 5.20 -7.41 -7.66
CA GLY A 42 4.30 -7.94 -6.64
C GLY A 42 2.88 -7.45 -6.72
N ASP A 43 2.26 -7.41 -5.55
CA ASP A 43 0.86 -7.10 -5.35
C ASP A 43 0.64 -5.71 -4.72
N SER A 44 -0.49 -5.56 -4.02
CA SER A 44 -0.92 -4.35 -3.32
C SER A 44 0.10 -3.86 -2.27
N ILE A 45 0.89 -4.77 -1.68
CA ILE A 45 1.91 -4.40 -0.69
C ILE A 45 3.06 -3.66 -1.37
N ALA A 46 3.48 -4.11 -2.55
CA ALA A 46 4.55 -3.48 -3.33
C ALA A 46 4.11 -2.17 -3.99
N SER A 47 2.85 -2.07 -4.41
CA SER A 47 2.27 -0.84 -4.98
C SER A 47 1.92 0.24 -3.93
N GLY A 48 1.91 -0.13 -2.64
CA GLY A 48 1.52 0.75 -1.53
C GLY A 48 0.02 1.00 -1.41
N ASP A 49 -0.80 0.05 -1.85
CA ASP A 49 -2.25 0.15 -1.74
C ASP A 49 -2.73 -0.05 -0.30
N LEU A 50 -3.76 0.71 0.04
CA LEU A 50 -4.60 0.49 1.21
C LEU A 50 -5.98 0.00 0.72
N ARG A 51 -6.83 -0.43 1.65
CA ARG A 51 -8.25 -0.69 1.41
C ARG A 51 -8.93 0.44 0.66
N THR A 52 -8.59 1.68 1.01
CA THR A 52 -9.04 2.87 0.30
C THR A 52 -7.86 3.80 0.11
N GLY A 53 -7.47 4.01 -1.15
CA GLY A 53 -6.33 4.86 -1.50
C GLY A 53 -4.99 4.14 -1.36
N LYS A 54 -3.93 4.92 -1.10
CA LYS A 54 -2.55 4.45 -1.01
C LYS A 54 -1.88 5.09 0.20
N VAL A 55 -0.81 4.47 0.68
CA VAL A 55 0.11 5.15 1.60
C VAL A 55 0.78 6.34 0.93
N ALA A 56 1.22 7.31 1.73
CA ALA A 56 1.90 8.49 1.21
C ALA A 56 3.24 8.12 0.56
N HIS A 57 3.96 7.16 1.17
CA HIS A 57 5.20 6.62 0.64
C HIS A 57 5.23 5.10 0.75
N ASN A 58 5.33 4.41 -0.38
CA ASN A 58 5.52 2.96 -0.36
C ASN A 58 6.96 2.61 0.06
N TYR A 59 7.22 1.33 0.36
CA TYR A 59 8.53 0.95 0.92
C TYR A 59 9.65 1.10 -0.12
N GLY A 60 9.34 0.95 -1.42
CA GLY A 60 10.30 1.09 -2.49
C GLY A 60 10.78 2.52 -2.64
N GLU A 61 9.88 3.51 -2.57
CA GLU A 61 10.22 4.94 -2.58
C GLU A 61 11.13 5.30 -1.41
N ILE A 62 10.85 4.78 -0.22
CA ILE A 62 11.71 4.95 0.96
C ILE A 62 13.10 4.35 0.72
N CYS A 63 13.17 3.14 0.18
CA CYS A 63 14.45 2.50 -0.16
C CYS A 63 15.21 3.27 -1.25
N GLY A 64 14.52 3.80 -2.26
CA GLY A 64 15.08 4.55 -3.37
C GLY A 64 15.71 5.87 -2.91
N ASP A 65 15.00 6.64 -2.11
CA ASP A 65 15.50 7.87 -1.49
C ASP A 65 16.72 7.59 -0.62
N TYR A 66 16.64 6.57 0.25
CA TYR A 66 17.76 6.16 1.11
C TYR A 66 18.98 5.78 0.27
N LEU A 67 18.83 4.95 -0.76
CA LEU A 67 19.96 4.49 -1.58
C LEU A 67 20.41 5.52 -2.64
N GLY A 68 19.72 6.65 -2.77
CA GLY A 68 19.98 7.65 -3.80
C GLY A 68 19.84 7.10 -5.22
N CYS A 69 18.82 6.27 -5.47
CA CYS A 69 18.61 5.56 -6.73
C CYS A 69 17.16 5.63 -7.24
N SER A 70 16.98 5.31 -8.52
CA SER A 70 15.64 5.26 -9.13
C SER A 70 14.87 4.01 -8.72
N VAL A 71 13.54 4.11 -8.67
CA VAL A 71 12.64 2.99 -8.36
C VAL A 71 11.68 2.80 -9.51
N ALA A 72 11.67 1.62 -10.10
CA ALA A 72 10.65 1.22 -11.07
C ALA A 72 9.68 0.26 -10.39
N ASN A 73 8.41 0.66 -10.25
CA ASN A 73 7.39 -0.16 -9.62
C ASN A 73 6.46 -0.77 -10.67
N TYR A 74 6.50 -2.09 -10.81
CA TYR A 74 5.63 -2.86 -11.70
C TYR A 74 4.63 -3.73 -10.93
N ALA A 75 4.44 -3.48 -9.63
CA ALA A 75 3.47 -4.19 -8.81
C ALA A 75 2.04 -3.78 -9.15
N VAL A 76 1.11 -4.74 -9.06
CA VAL A 76 -0.31 -4.54 -9.36
C VAL A 76 -1.16 -5.18 -8.29
N SER A 77 -2.08 -4.42 -7.72
CA SER A 77 -3.01 -4.89 -6.69
C SER A 77 -3.74 -6.16 -7.13
N GLY A 78 -3.80 -7.15 -6.23
CA GLY A 78 -4.49 -8.42 -6.45
C GLY A 78 -3.69 -9.48 -7.20
N TYR A 79 -2.48 -9.17 -7.68
CA TYR A 79 -1.66 -10.18 -8.37
C TYR A 79 -1.26 -11.31 -7.43
N ASP A 80 -1.36 -12.53 -7.93
CA ASP A 80 -0.78 -13.73 -7.34
C ASP A 80 0.58 -14.06 -7.99
N THR A 81 1.22 -15.16 -7.57
CA THR A 81 2.53 -15.53 -8.13
C THR A 81 2.52 -15.82 -9.63
N GLU A 82 1.39 -16.30 -10.16
CA GLU A 82 1.24 -16.60 -11.58
C GLU A 82 1.16 -15.29 -12.39
N ASP A 83 0.44 -14.29 -11.88
CA ASP A 83 0.28 -13.00 -12.54
C ASP A 83 1.60 -12.20 -12.55
N VAL A 84 2.39 -12.27 -11.46
CA VAL A 84 3.74 -11.69 -11.43
C VAL A 84 4.66 -12.38 -12.42
N LEU A 85 4.63 -13.71 -12.52
CA LEU A 85 5.42 -14.45 -13.52
C LEU A 85 5.06 -14.03 -14.95
N LYS A 86 3.76 -13.97 -15.28
CA LYS A 86 3.29 -13.50 -16.59
C LYS A 86 3.73 -12.07 -16.89
N THR A 87 3.79 -11.22 -15.87
CA THR A 87 4.30 -9.86 -16.01
C THR A 87 5.76 -9.84 -16.42
N ILE A 88 6.59 -10.69 -15.79
CA ILE A 88 8.03 -10.81 -16.10
C ILE A 88 8.23 -11.37 -17.52
N GLU A 89 7.52 -12.46 -17.86
CA GLU A 89 7.55 -13.07 -19.19
C GLU A 89 7.12 -12.07 -20.29
N GLY A 90 6.13 -11.23 -19.96
CA GLY A 90 5.55 -10.22 -20.84
C GLY A 90 6.31 -8.89 -20.90
N PHE A 91 7.45 -8.74 -20.23
CA PHE A 91 8.17 -7.47 -20.24
C PHE A 91 8.57 -7.01 -21.65
N THR A 92 8.30 -5.73 -21.92
CA THR A 92 8.80 -4.99 -23.09
C THR A 92 10.33 -4.90 -23.08
N ALA A 93 10.93 -4.53 -24.21
CA ALA A 93 12.38 -4.32 -24.29
C ALA A 93 12.86 -3.23 -23.31
N GLU A 94 12.08 -2.17 -23.13
CA GLU A 94 12.36 -1.09 -22.18
C GLU A 94 12.31 -1.59 -20.74
N GLN A 95 11.29 -2.38 -20.37
CA GLN A 95 11.19 -2.95 -19.01
C GLN A 95 12.33 -3.94 -18.74
N LYS A 96 12.66 -4.80 -19.70
CA LYS A 96 13.83 -5.69 -19.59
C LYS A 96 15.12 -4.89 -19.42
N LYS A 97 15.25 -3.77 -20.12
CA LYS A 97 16.39 -2.86 -19.94
C LYS A 97 16.42 -2.26 -18.52
N THR A 98 15.29 -1.81 -17.99
CA THR A 98 15.19 -1.34 -16.60
C THR A 98 15.59 -2.41 -15.59
N VAL A 99 15.14 -3.65 -15.77
CA VAL A 99 15.51 -4.79 -14.90
C VAL A 99 17.00 -5.13 -15.03
N SER A 100 17.55 -5.08 -16.25
CA SER A 100 18.99 -5.30 -16.49
C SER A 100 19.87 -4.22 -15.84
N ASP A 101 19.38 -2.99 -15.73
CA ASP A 101 20.13 -1.87 -15.15
C ASP A 101 19.93 -1.74 -13.62
N ALA A 102 19.05 -2.55 -13.03
CA ALA A 102 18.77 -2.55 -11.59
C ALA A 102 19.80 -3.35 -10.79
N ASP A 103 20.17 -2.83 -9.60
CA ASP A 103 21.02 -3.54 -8.65
C ASP A 103 20.22 -4.62 -7.90
N VAL A 104 18.94 -4.33 -7.65
CA VAL A 104 18.06 -5.11 -6.80
C VAL A 104 16.66 -5.19 -7.43
N VAL A 105 16.10 -6.39 -7.44
CA VAL A 105 14.68 -6.63 -7.72
C VAL A 105 14.03 -7.11 -6.43
N VAL A 106 13.01 -6.41 -5.94
CA VAL A 106 12.25 -6.79 -4.75
C VAL A 106 10.90 -7.33 -5.17
N ILE A 107 10.55 -8.52 -4.68
CA ILE A 107 9.28 -9.20 -4.97
C ILE A 107 8.47 -9.33 -3.68
N SER A 108 7.21 -8.87 -3.69
CA SER A 108 6.24 -9.08 -2.61
C SER A 108 4.96 -9.70 -3.18
N VAL A 109 4.76 -11.00 -2.96
CA VAL A 109 3.67 -11.79 -3.56
C VAL A 109 3.41 -13.06 -2.75
N GLY A 110 2.27 -13.71 -2.98
CA GLY A 110 1.90 -15.00 -2.37
C GLY A 110 0.66 -14.91 -1.47
N GLY A 111 0.34 -13.72 -0.96
CA GLY A 111 -0.85 -13.49 -0.13
C GLY A 111 -2.15 -13.73 -0.89
N ASN A 112 -2.19 -13.32 -2.17
CA ASN A 112 -3.35 -13.53 -3.04
C ASN A 112 -3.52 -15.00 -3.42
N ASP A 113 -2.44 -15.75 -3.67
CA ASP A 113 -2.51 -17.20 -3.92
C ASP A 113 -3.21 -17.94 -2.76
N ILE A 114 -2.79 -17.63 -1.52
CA ILE A 114 -3.39 -18.21 -0.30
C ILE A 114 -4.85 -17.79 -0.17
N SER A 115 -5.15 -16.52 -0.44
CA SER A 115 -6.51 -15.97 -0.36
C SER A 115 -7.44 -16.59 -1.39
N HIS A 116 -6.99 -16.72 -2.65
CA HIS A 116 -7.72 -17.35 -3.74
C HIS A 116 -8.02 -18.81 -3.45
N TYR A 117 -7.03 -19.55 -2.95
CA TYR A 117 -7.24 -20.95 -2.57
C TYR A 117 -8.27 -21.09 -1.44
N LEU A 118 -8.14 -20.30 -0.36
CA LEU A 118 -9.09 -20.34 0.76
C LEU A 118 -10.50 -19.97 0.32
N ALA A 119 -10.65 -18.86 -0.42
CA ALA A 119 -11.93 -18.41 -0.93
C ALA A 119 -12.58 -19.46 -1.82
N LYS A 120 -11.83 -20.01 -2.78
CA LYS A 120 -12.35 -21.03 -3.69
C LYS A 120 -12.78 -22.28 -2.96
N TYR A 121 -11.95 -22.78 -2.05
CA TYR A 121 -12.26 -23.98 -1.28
C TYR A 121 -13.54 -23.83 -0.44
N LEU A 122 -13.71 -22.69 0.23
CA LEU A 122 -14.89 -22.43 1.07
C LEU A 122 -16.15 -22.21 0.24
N LEU A 123 -16.05 -21.49 -0.89
CA LEU A 123 -17.17 -21.27 -1.80
C LEU A 123 -17.60 -22.57 -2.48
N ASP A 124 -16.66 -23.43 -2.89
CA ASP A 124 -16.98 -24.73 -3.48
C ASP A 124 -17.66 -25.65 -2.47
N TYR A 125 -17.18 -25.66 -1.22
CA TYR A 125 -17.85 -26.38 -0.15
C TYR A 125 -19.28 -25.86 0.08
N ALA A 126 -19.47 -24.54 0.08
CA ALA A 126 -20.77 -23.91 0.24
C ALA A 126 -21.73 -24.25 -0.91
N ALA A 127 -21.25 -24.16 -2.15
CA ALA A 127 -22.00 -24.52 -3.35
C ALA A 127 -22.39 -26.00 -3.38
N GLY A 128 -21.51 -26.88 -2.89
CA GLY A 128 -21.78 -28.32 -2.78
C GLY A 128 -22.84 -28.68 -1.72
N LYS A 129 -23.16 -27.77 -0.80
CA LYS A 129 -24.18 -27.97 0.24
C LYS A 129 -25.56 -27.53 -0.24
N THR A 130 -26.06 -28.17 -1.28
CA THR A 130 -27.33 -27.82 -1.95
C THR A 130 -28.58 -27.88 -1.06
N SER A 131 -28.53 -28.60 0.07
CA SER A 131 -29.61 -28.61 1.07
C SER A 131 -29.55 -27.43 2.05
N GLN A 132 -28.53 -26.59 1.97
CA GLN A 132 -28.31 -25.42 2.81
C GLN A 132 -28.27 -24.15 1.96
N LYS A 133 -28.57 -23.01 2.57
CA LYS A 133 -28.48 -21.70 1.89
C LYS A 133 -27.11 -21.07 2.15
N PHE A 134 -26.02 -21.78 1.88
CA PHE A 134 -24.66 -21.29 2.18
C PHE A 134 -24.11 -20.28 1.18
N LEU A 135 -24.79 -20.08 0.05
CA LEU A 135 -24.56 -18.96 -0.85
C LEU A 135 -25.63 -17.88 -0.58
N ASN A 136 -25.26 -16.60 -0.70
CA ASN A 136 -26.21 -15.50 -0.60
C ASN A 136 -27.25 -15.59 -1.72
N GLU A 137 -28.45 -15.05 -1.47
CA GLU A 137 -29.52 -15.05 -2.47
C GLU A 137 -29.05 -14.39 -3.78
N GLY A 138 -29.40 -15.03 -4.91
CA GLY A 138 -28.96 -14.60 -6.24
C GLY A 138 -27.63 -15.21 -6.70
N TYR A 139 -26.88 -15.90 -5.83
CA TYR A 139 -25.65 -16.61 -6.21
C TYR A 139 -25.84 -18.12 -6.33
N THR A 140 -25.12 -18.70 -7.27
CA THR A 140 -25.03 -20.13 -7.56
C THR A 140 -23.57 -20.58 -7.66
N ALA A 141 -23.35 -21.88 -7.82
CA ALA A 141 -22.01 -22.42 -8.06
C ALA A 141 -21.34 -21.83 -9.32
N ALA A 142 -22.14 -21.44 -10.31
CA ALA A 142 -21.63 -20.87 -11.56
C ALA A 142 -21.12 -19.43 -11.41
N ASP A 143 -21.53 -18.75 -10.34
CA ASP A 143 -21.12 -17.36 -10.07
C ASP A 143 -19.80 -17.29 -9.30
N ILE A 144 -19.24 -18.42 -8.87
CA ILE A 144 -17.95 -18.48 -8.19
C ILE A 144 -16.83 -18.25 -9.23
N PRO A 145 -16.03 -17.18 -9.12
CA PRO A 145 -14.92 -16.94 -10.03
C PRO A 145 -13.87 -18.07 -10.01
N ALA A 146 -13.06 -18.14 -11.06
CA ALA A 146 -11.94 -19.08 -11.10
C ALA A 146 -10.88 -18.78 -10.03
N LYS A 147 -10.58 -17.49 -9.80
CA LYS A 147 -9.68 -16.98 -8.75
C LYS A 147 -10.45 -16.01 -7.83
N PRO A 148 -11.35 -16.50 -6.95
CA PRO A 148 -12.15 -15.63 -6.11
C PRO A 148 -11.29 -14.95 -5.06
N GLY A 149 -11.40 -13.64 -4.88
CA GLY A 149 -10.75 -12.91 -3.80
C GLY A 149 -11.51 -13.01 -2.47
N LEU A 150 -10.98 -12.36 -1.44
CA LEU A 150 -11.70 -12.21 -0.17
C LEU A 150 -12.99 -11.37 -0.32
N SER A 151 -13.00 -10.40 -1.25
CA SER A 151 -14.21 -9.65 -1.61
C SER A 151 -15.31 -10.56 -2.15
N ASP A 152 -14.99 -11.46 -3.08
CA ASP A 152 -15.92 -12.44 -3.63
C ASP A 152 -16.42 -13.40 -2.54
N LEU A 153 -15.51 -13.89 -1.68
CA LEU A 153 -15.89 -14.72 -0.54
C LEU A 153 -16.91 -14.00 0.36
N THR A 154 -16.69 -12.71 0.67
CA THR A 154 -17.62 -11.93 1.50
C THR A 154 -18.97 -11.67 0.83
N ALA A 155 -18.98 -11.52 -0.49
CA ALA A 155 -20.19 -11.22 -1.26
C ALA A 155 -21.03 -12.47 -1.52
N ILE A 156 -20.38 -13.59 -1.84
CA ILE A 156 -21.05 -14.81 -2.28
C ILE A 156 -21.44 -15.69 -1.09
N LEU A 157 -20.62 -15.76 -0.04
CA LEU A 157 -20.86 -16.68 1.06
C LEU A 157 -21.94 -16.17 2.04
N ASN A 158 -22.99 -16.96 2.24
CA ASN A 158 -23.99 -16.70 3.25
C ASN A 158 -23.55 -17.22 4.63
N VAL A 159 -22.99 -16.30 5.41
CA VAL A 159 -22.57 -16.58 6.78
C VAL A 159 -23.70 -16.39 7.77
N LYS A 160 -24.44 -15.27 7.66
CA LYS A 160 -25.37 -14.74 8.67
C LYS A 160 -26.85 -14.76 8.29
N GLY A 161 -27.15 -14.78 6.99
CA GLY A 161 -28.52 -14.79 6.47
C GLY A 161 -29.24 -16.09 6.82
N GLU A 162 -30.54 -16.10 6.57
CA GLU A 162 -31.42 -17.26 6.81
C GLU A 162 -30.88 -18.51 6.09
N GLY A 163 -30.82 -19.64 6.79
CA GLY A 163 -30.26 -20.90 6.30
C GLY A 163 -28.75 -20.89 6.04
N GLY A 164 -28.06 -19.80 6.39
CA GLY A 164 -26.62 -19.63 6.25
C GLY A 164 -25.83 -20.46 7.25
N MET A 165 -24.49 -20.41 7.15
CA MET A 165 -23.60 -21.23 7.97
C MET A 165 -23.84 -21.07 9.49
N LEU A 166 -24.22 -19.87 9.95
CA LEU A 166 -24.56 -19.60 11.36
C LEU A 166 -25.76 -20.34 11.85
N GLU A 167 -26.82 -20.35 11.06
CA GLU A 167 -28.04 -21.04 11.42
C GLU A 167 -27.83 -22.55 11.37
N TYR A 168 -27.10 -23.05 10.37
CA TYR A 168 -26.74 -24.47 10.28
C TYR A 168 -25.97 -24.96 11.51
N MET A 169 -24.95 -24.24 11.95
CA MET A 169 -24.19 -24.63 13.15
C MET A 169 -24.97 -24.47 14.46
N GLN A 170 -25.96 -23.57 14.50
CA GLN A 170 -26.84 -23.42 15.65
C GLN A 170 -27.84 -24.57 15.73
N ASN A 171 -28.50 -24.88 14.61
CA ASN A 171 -29.57 -25.88 14.56
C ASN A 171 -29.02 -27.31 14.53
N GLY A 172 -27.87 -27.52 13.87
CA GLY A 172 -27.23 -28.84 13.72
C GLY A 172 -26.34 -29.26 14.90
N GLY A 173 -26.27 -28.46 15.97
CA GLY A 173 -25.56 -28.81 17.20
C GLY A 173 -24.07 -29.12 16.99
N TRP A 174 -23.57 -30.14 17.68
CA TRP A 174 -22.14 -30.48 17.67
C TRP A 174 -21.65 -30.96 16.29
N ASN A 175 -22.45 -31.74 15.56
CA ASN A 175 -22.06 -32.29 14.26
C ASN A 175 -21.81 -31.20 13.22
N ALA A 176 -22.73 -30.23 13.11
CA ALA A 176 -22.56 -29.11 12.19
C ALA A 176 -21.34 -28.25 12.53
N LYS A 177 -21.06 -28.03 13.82
CA LYS A 177 -19.87 -27.28 14.25
C LYS A 177 -18.57 -27.99 13.92
N THR A 178 -18.51 -29.29 14.20
CA THR A 178 -17.34 -30.12 13.88
C THR A 178 -17.10 -30.19 12.38
N GLU A 179 -18.18 -30.25 11.58
CA GLU A 179 -18.07 -30.25 10.13
C GLU A 179 -17.43 -28.95 9.61
N ILE A 180 -17.99 -27.79 9.97
CA ILE A 180 -17.49 -26.49 9.49
C ILE A 180 -16.06 -26.24 9.97
N ASN A 181 -15.78 -26.51 11.25
CA ASN A 181 -14.43 -26.41 11.79
C ASN A 181 -13.45 -27.36 11.08
N GLY A 182 -13.91 -28.58 10.76
CA GLY A 182 -13.15 -29.56 10.01
C GLY A 182 -12.81 -29.08 8.60
N LYS A 183 -13.78 -28.49 7.89
CA LYS A 183 -13.56 -27.95 6.54
C LYS A 183 -12.57 -26.80 6.50
N ILE A 184 -12.65 -25.89 7.46
CA ILE A 184 -11.66 -24.82 7.61
C ILE A 184 -10.31 -25.41 7.98
N GLY A 185 -10.29 -26.40 8.88
CA GLY A 185 -9.09 -27.14 9.23
C GLY A 185 -8.40 -27.75 8.02
N THR A 186 -9.17 -28.41 7.14
CA THR A 186 -8.67 -28.98 5.88
C THR A 186 -8.18 -27.89 4.92
N ALA A 187 -8.92 -26.78 4.76
CA ALA A 187 -8.53 -25.69 3.87
C ALA A 187 -7.12 -25.17 4.21
N PHE A 188 -6.87 -24.88 5.49
CA PHE A 188 -5.54 -24.47 5.95
C PHE A 188 -4.51 -25.59 5.91
N GLY A 189 -4.92 -26.83 6.25
CA GLY A 189 -4.04 -27.99 6.21
C GLY A 189 -3.51 -28.29 4.81
N ASN A 190 -4.26 -27.97 3.75
CA ASN A 190 -3.86 -28.16 2.37
C ASN A 190 -2.70 -27.26 1.93
N PHE A 191 -2.40 -26.17 2.66
CA PHE A 191 -1.21 -25.35 2.39
C PHE A 191 0.08 -26.04 2.82
N LEU A 192 -0.01 -26.94 3.80
CA LEU A 192 1.13 -27.51 4.49
C LEU A 192 1.60 -28.79 3.81
N SER A 193 2.91 -28.91 3.59
CA SER A 193 3.51 -30.17 3.16
C SER A 193 3.60 -31.16 4.32
N THR A 194 3.35 -32.43 4.03
CA THR A 194 3.59 -33.57 4.90
C THR A 194 4.63 -34.50 4.26
N ASP A 195 5.09 -35.51 5.01
CA ASP A 195 6.04 -36.49 4.49
C ASP A 195 5.52 -37.26 3.25
N SER A 196 4.20 -37.32 3.08
CA SER A 196 3.54 -38.11 2.02
C SER A 196 2.92 -37.25 0.91
N LYS A 197 2.78 -35.94 1.10
CA LYS A 197 2.12 -35.05 0.14
C LYS A 197 2.63 -33.63 0.26
N LYS A 198 2.93 -33.01 -0.89
CA LYS A 198 3.26 -31.59 -0.95
C LYS A 198 2.00 -30.73 -0.76
N GLY A 199 2.14 -29.66 0.01
CA GLY A 199 1.08 -28.67 0.21
C GLY A 199 0.99 -27.70 -0.97
N TYR A 200 -0.11 -26.96 -1.04
CA TYR A 200 -0.36 -25.98 -2.11
C TYR A 200 0.75 -24.92 -2.24
N ILE A 201 1.37 -24.51 -1.12
CA ILE A 201 2.50 -23.58 -1.14
C ILE A 201 3.65 -24.17 -1.96
N GLU A 202 4.08 -25.40 -1.64
CA GLU A 202 5.18 -26.07 -2.33
C GLU A 202 4.83 -26.46 -3.77
N GLU A 203 3.58 -26.85 -4.05
CA GLU A 203 3.17 -27.31 -5.37
C GLU A 203 2.86 -26.19 -6.36
N SER A 204 2.34 -25.06 -5.90
CA SER A 204 1.79 -24.01 -6.79
C SER A 204 2.51 -22.66 -6.67
N ILE A 205 2.77 -22.20 -5.46
CA ILE A 205 3.33 -20.86 -5.22
C ILE A 205 4.84 -20.83 -5.47
N ILE A 206 5.58 -21.73 -4.82
CA ILE A 206 7.05 -21.75 -4.86
C ILE A 206 7.62 -21.98 -6.27
N PRO A 207 7.05 -22.86 -7.12
CA PRO A 207 7.52 -23.02 -8.49
C PRO A 207 7.39 -21.75 -9.33
N ASN A 208 6.34 -20.94 -9.10
CA ASN A 208 6.19 -19.66 -9.80
C ASN A 208 7.24 -18.65 -9.35
N ILE A 209 7.53 -18.58 -8.04
CA ILE A 209 8.60 -17.71 -7.51
C ILE A 209 9.98 -18.14 -8.06
N GLN A 210 10.27 -19.44 -8.12
CA GLN A 210 11.52 -19.94 -8.70
C GLN A 210 11.63 -19.55 -10.18
N LYS A 211 10.57 -19.76 -10.98
CA LYS A 211 10.56 -19.36 -12.40
C LYS A 211 10.72 -17.85 -12.57
N ALA A 212 10.03 -17.05 -11.75
CA ALA A 212 10.18 -15.60 -11.78
C ALA A 212 11.63 -15.18 -11.52
N ALA A 213 12.29 -15.80 -10.54
CA ALA A 213 13.70 -15.55 -10.27
C ALA A 213 14.59 -15.97 -11.46
N ASP A 214 14.34 -17.14 -12.04
CA ASP A 214 15.10 -17.64 -13.19
C ASP A 214 14.96 -16.71 -14.41
N GLU A 215 13.75 -16.26 -14.74
CA GLU A 215 13.47 -15.32 -15.84
C GLU A 215 14.13 -13.95 -15.61
N ILE A 216 14.10 -13.43 -14.37
CA ILE A 216 14.84 -12.20 -14.02
C ILE A 216 16.34 -12.41 -14.24
N LYS A 217 16.89 -13.58 -13.88
CA LYS A 217 18.32 -13.89 -14.05
C LYS A 217 18.74 -14.02 -15.51
N VAL A 218 17.83 -14.37 -16.42
CA VAL A 218 18.12 -14.35 -17.87
C VAL A 218 18.40 -12.92 -18.35
N VAL A 219 17.64 -11.94 -17.84
CA VAL A 219 17.76 -10.52 -18.23
C VAL A 219 18.83 -9.79 -17.43
N SER A 220 18.97 -10.10 -16.15
CA SER A 220 19.92 -9.49 -15.22
C SER A 220 20.65 -10.54 -14.38
N PRO A 221 21.71 -11.18 -14.93
CA PRO A 221 22.39 -12.29 -14.25
C PRO A 221 22.94 -11.93 -12.86
N ASN A 222 23.35 -10.67 -12.68
CA ASN A 222 23.97 -10.17 -11.46
C ASN A 222 22.99 -9.49 -10.49
N ALA A 223 21.72 -9.27 -10.86
CA ALA A 223 20.75 -8.64 -9.97
C ALA A 223 20.56 -9.45 -8.69
N ARG A 224 20.51 -8.78 -7.54
CA ARG A 224 20.06 -9.42 -6.30
C ARG A 224 18.54 -9.46 -6.31
N ILE A 225 17.96 -10.64 -6.09
CA ILE A 225 16.51 -10.84 -6.09
C ILE A 225 16.08 -11.04 -4.64
N LEU A 226 15.44 -10.04 -4.07
CA LEU A 226 14.95 -10.05 -2.69
C LEU A 226 13.46 -10.41 -2.71
N VAL A 227 13.05 -11.43 -1.98
CA VAL A 227 11.64 -11.84 -1.88
C VAL A 227 11.18 -11.74 -0.44
N GLN A 228 10.09 -11.02 -0.20
CA GLN A 228 9.53 -10.86 1.13
C GLN A 228 8.79 -12.14 1.55
N ASN A 229 9.00 -12.58 2.79
CA ASN A 229 8.06 -13.52 3.41
C ASN A 229 6.80 -12.77 3.88
N ILE A 230 5.74 -13.52 4.20
CA ILE A 230 4.42 -12.94 4.51
C ILE A 230 4.22 -12.89 6.03
N TYR A 231 3.84 -11.72 6.55
CA TYR A 231 3.48 -11.55 7.95
C TYR A 231 2.13 -12.18 8.28
N GLN A 232 1.92 -12.50 9.55
CA GLN A 232 0.65 -13.05 10.03
C GLN A 232 -0.33 -11.89 10.31
N PRO A 233 -1.45 -11.75 9.60
CA PRO A 233 -2.32 -10.58 9.71
C PRO A 233 -3.31 -10.63 10.89
N LEU A 234 -3.39 -11.75 11.61
CA LEU A 234 -4.35 -11.99 12.69
C LEU A 234 -3.71 -11.91 14.09
N GLN A 235 -2.74 -11.01 14.27
CA GLN A 235 -2.12 -10.70 15.56
C GLN A 235 -2.95 -9.64 16.30
N LEU A 236 -4.17 -10.03 16.69
CA LEU A 236 -5.12 -9.18 17.41
C LEU A 236 -4.82 -9.18 18.90
N THR A 237 -4.80 -8.01 19.55
CA THR A 237 -4.52 -7.90 20.98
C THR A 237 -5.61 -8.57 21.82
N PRO A 238 -5.26 -9.19 22.97
CA PRO A 238 -6.25 -9.77 23.87
C PRO A 238 -7.32 -8.75 24.30
N GLU A 239 -6.93 -7.49 24.50
CA GLU A 239 -7.83 -6.39 24.87
C GLU A 239 -8.85 -6.12 23.77
N TYR A 240 -8.40 -6.07 22.51
CA TYR A 240 -9.30 -5.89 21.37
C TYR A 240 -10.24 -7.07 21.23
N VAL A 241 -9.73 -8.31 21.30
CA VAL A 241 -10.56 -9.51 21.21
C VAL A 241 -11.61 -9.54 22.31
N ASN A 242 -11.22 -9.20 23.55
CA ASN A 242 -12.14 -9.14 24.68
C ASN A 242 -13.19 -8.03 24.49
N ALA A 243 -12.79 -6.83 24.10
CA ALA A 243 -13.69 -5.70 23.90
C ALA A 243 -14.68 -5.94 22.74
N ALA A 244 -14.21 -6.48 21.62
CA ALA A 244 -15.02 -6.70 20.43
C ALA A 244 -15.92 -7.94 20.52
N TYR A 245 -15.47 -9.00 21.22
CA TYR A 245 -16.12 -10.32 21.16
C TYR A 245 -16.48 -10.92 22.53
N GLY A 246 -15.96 -10.39 23.63
CA GLY A 246 -16.15 -10.87 25.00
C GLY A 246 -15.13 -11.94 25.42
N SER A 247 -14.69 -11.88 26.68
CA SER A 247 -13.73 -12.80 27.30
C SER A 247 -14.26 -14.24 27.35
N GLN A 248 -13.43 -15.23 27.03
CA GLN A 248 -13.80 -16.65 27.08
C GLN A 248 -15.05 -17.00 26.25
N SER A 249 -15.38 -16.16 25.27
CA SER A 249 -16.44 -16.44 24.32
C SER A 249 -15.98 -17.50 23.30
N ASP A 250 -16.93 -18.22 22.70
CA ASP A 250 -16.63 -19.13 21.59
C ASP A 250 -15.81 -18.43 20.48
N TYR A 251 -15.97 -17.11 20.32
CA TYR A 251 -15.19 -16.31 19.37
C TYR A 251 -13.71 -16.21 19.72
N ALA A 252 -13.37 -15.92 20.97
CA ALA A 252 -11.99 -15.78 21.39
C ALA A 252 -11.22 -17.09 21.17
N THR A 253 -11.88 -18.23 21.45
CA THR A 253 -11.35 -19.57 21.18
C THR A 253 -11.09 -19.80 19.70
N LEU A 254 -12.04 -19.39 18.86
CA LEU A 254 -11.96 -19.57 17.42
C LEU A 254 -10.93 -18.66 16.74
N ILE A 255 -10.89 -17.38 17.13
CA ILE A 255 -9.84 -16.44 16.66
C ILE A 255 -8.47 -17.00 17.03
N SER A 256 -8.32 -17.59 18.21
CA SER A 256 -7.07 -18.26 18.61
C SER A 256 -6.72 -19.45 17.71
N LEU A 257 -7.70 -20.27 17.36
CA LEU A 257 -7.55 -21.40 16.43
C LEU A 257 -7.11 -20.94 15.03
N LEU A 258 -7.78 -19.91 14.49
CA LEU A 258 -7.47 -19.35 13.18
C LEU A 258 -6.10 -18.69 13.18
N ARG A 259 -5.78 -17.94 14.25
CA ARG A 259 -4.48 -17.31 14.44
C ARG A 259 -3.36 -18.35 14.37
N ALA A 260 -3.52 -19.48 15.06
CA ALA A 260 -2.57 -20.58 15.02
C ALA A 260 -2.43 -21.16 13.60
N LYS A 261 -3.54 -21.32 12.85
CA LYS A 261 -3.50 -21.81 11.46
C LYS A 261 -2.81 -20.84 10.51
N CYS A 262 -3.09 -19.53 10.63
CA CYS A 262 -2.39 -18.51 9.86
C CYS A 262 -0.89 -18.51 10.19
N GLU A 263 -0.52 -18.64 11.47
CA GLU A 263 0.89 -18.73 11.87
C GLU A 263 1.58 -19.95 11.26
N SER A 264 0.95 -21.13 11.28
CA SER A 264 1.47 -22.33 10.62
C SER A 264 1.63 -22.13 9.11
N THR A 265 0.66 -21.48 8.46
CA THR A 265 0.68 -21.23 7.01
C THR A 265 1.80 -20.27 6.62
N MET A 266 1.94 -19.14 7.33
CA MET A 266 3.02 -18.17 7.07
C MET A 266 4.40 -18.75 7.38
N THR A 267 4.48 -19.62 8.39
CA THR A 267 5.72 -20.34 8.72
C THR A 267 6.09 -21.35 7.62
N GLU A 268 5.11 -22.08 7.08
CA GLU A 268 5.37 -22.98 5.95
C GLU A 268 5.76 -22.19 4.69
N PHE A 269 5.11 -21.05 4.42
CA PHE A 269 5.50 -20.16 3.33
C PHE A 269 6.96 -19.71 3.47
N ASP A 270 7.36 -19.17 4.64
CA ASP A 270 8.74 -18.75 4.89
C ASP A 270 9.74 -19.92 4.74
N LYS A 271 9.42 -21.07 5.33
CA LYS A 271 10.24 -22.29 5.23
C LYS A 271 10.46 -22.68 3.77
N GLN A 272 9.40 -22.73 2.97
CA GLN A 272 9.47 -23.17 1.58
C GLN A 272 10.13 -22.10 0.69
N LEU A 273 9.86 -20.81 0.93
CA LEU A 273 10.50 -19.70 0.22
C LEU A 273 12.03 -19.74 0.37
N ARG A 274 12.54 -20.08 1.57
CA ARG A 274 13.98 -20.23 1.82
C ARG A 274 14.65 -21.38 1.07
N THR A 275 13.89 -22.25 0.42
CA THR A 275 14.42 -23.32 -0.45
C THR A 275 14.65 -22.87 -1.90
N VAL A 276 14.08 -21.72 -2.29
CA VAL A 276 14.20 -21.16 -3.63
C VAL A 276 15.64 -20.72 -3.88
N LYS A 277 16.19 -21.09 -5.04
CA LYS A 277 17.56 -20.78 -5.43
C LYS A 277 17.64 -19.41 -6.11
N GLY A 278 18.73 -18.70 -5.86
CA GLY A 278 19.01 -17.43 -6.53
C GLY A 278 18.27 -16.22 -5.97
N ILE A 279 17.57 -16.38 -4.84
CA ILE A 279 16.90 -15.30 -4.12
C ILE A 279 17.49 -15.08 -2.73
N GLU A 280 17.21 -13.92 -2.16
CA GLU A 280 17.44 -13.58 -0.76
C GLU A 280 16.09 -13.31 -0.07
N VAL A 281 15.84 -13.94 1.08
CA VAL A 281 14.56 -13.76 1.79
C VAL A 281 14.63 -12.55 2.72
N VAL A 282 13.70 -11.61 2.53
CA VAL A 282 13.48 -10.47 3.44
C VAL A 282 12.47 -10.86 4.51
N ASP A 283 12.89 -10.87 5.78
CA ASP A 283 12.08 -11.35 6.90
C ASP A 283 11.11 -10.29 7.46
N VAL A 284 10.07 -10.00 6.70
CA VAL A 284 8.96 -9.11 7.11
C VAL A 284 8.11 -9.75 8.21
N LYS A 285 7.92 -11.08 8.18
CA LYS A 285 7.13 -11.83 9.16
C LYS A 285 7.63 -11.62 10.58
N SER A 286 8.92 -11.78 10.83
CA SER A 286 9.49 -11.58 12.17
C SER A 286 9.48 -10.11 12.57
N VAL A 287 9.75 -9.18 11.63
CA VAL A 287 9.70 -7.73 11.89
C VAL A 287 8.29 -7.29 12.31
N PHE A 288 7.24 -7.76 11.63
CA PHE A 288 5.85 -7.43 11.97
C PHE A 288 5.39 -8.09 13.27
N THR A 289 5.83 -9.33 13.50
CA THR A 289 5.55 -10.03 14.77
C THR A 289 6.23 -9.30 15.94
N SER A 290 7.47 -8.88 15.75
CA SER A 290 8.30 -8.16 16.71
C SER A 290 8.32 -8.81 18.10
N LEU A 291 8.56 -10.12 18.15
CA LEU A 291 8.76 -10.89 19.37
C LEU A 291 9.98 -11.80 19.22
N ASP A 292 10.78 -11.90 20.28
CA ASP A 292 11.93 -12.83 20.35
C ASP A 292 11.50 -14.30 20.53
N THR A 293 10.20 -14.53 20.77
CA THR A 293 9.62 -15.84 21.02
C THR A 293 8.41 -16.07 20.13
N ALA A 294 8.08 -17.35 19.93
CA ALA A 294 6.92 -17.73 19.13
C ALA A 294 5.62 -17.08 19.69
N PRO A 295 4.80 -16.48 18.82
CA PRO A 295 3.69 -15.67 19.28
C PRO A 295 2.55 -16.57 19.79
N LYS A 296 1.93 -16.22 20.93
CA LYS A 296 0.86 -17.02 21.60
C LYS A 296 -0.40 -16.19 21.85
N THR A 297 -1.52 -16.81 22.23
CA THR A 297 -2.80 -16.07 22.39
C THR A 297 -2.70 -14.89 23.37
N SER A 298 -1.94 -15.02 24.47
CA SER A 298 -1.74 -13.94 25.44
C SER A 298 -0.70 -12.91 25.03
N ASN A 299 0.13 -13.21 24.02
CA ASN A 299 1.10 -12.28 23.44
C ASN A 299 1.15 -12.53 21.92
N PRO A 300 0.18 -12.00 21.17
CA PRO A 300 -0.14 -12.45 19.82
C PRO A 300 0.86 -12.01 18.76
N GLY A 301 1.79 -11.11 19.10
CA GLY A 301 2.64 -10.38 18.17
C GLY A 301 2.12 -8.95 17.95
N ASN A 302 2.75 -8.22 17.04
CA ASN A 302 2.55 -6.78 16.84
C ASN A 302 2.06 -6.39 15.42
N ALA A 303 1.67 -7.34 14.56
CA ALA A 303 1.26 -7.02 13.19
C ALA A 303 0.12 -5.98 13.15
N SER A 304 -0.79 -6.00 14.12
CA SER A 304 -1.89 -5.02 14.26
C SER A 304 -1.45 -3.58 14.53
N TYR A 305 -0.17 -3.32 14.81
CA TYR A 305 0.39 -1.96 14.84
C TYR A 305 0.70 -1.45 13.43
N PHE A 306 1.08 -2.36 12.53
CA PHE A 306 1.50 -2.08 11.16
C PHE A 306 0.38 -2.20 10.14
N ILE A 307 -0.77 -2.77 10.51
CA ILE A 307 -1.96 -2.92 9.67
C ILE A 307 -3.20 -2.49 10.46
N ASP A 308 -4.19 -1.91 9.78
CA ASP A 308 -5.39 -1.36 10.44
C ASP A 308 -6.50 -2.41 10.63
N VAL A 309 -6.16 -3.56 11.21
CA VAL A 309 -7.10 -4.71 11.37
C VAL A 309 -8.03 -4.56 12.60
N GLN A 310 -7.72 -3.65 13.53
CA GLN A 310 -8.43 -3.48 14.81
C GLN A 310 -9.38 -2.26 14.82
N THR A 311 -10.18 -2.07 13.77
CA THR A 311 -10.98 -0.85 13.57
C THR A 311 -12.42 -0.93 14.10
N GLY A 312 -12.75 -1.94 14.91
CA GLY A 312 -14.08 -2.11 15.53
C GLY A 312 -15.16 -2.67 14.60
N SER A 313 -14.93 -2.69 13.29
CA SER A 313 -15.76 -3.40 12.30
C SER A 313 -14.88 -4.01 11.20
N LEU A 314 -15.37 -5.08 10.58
CA LEU A 314 -14.72 -5.76 9.46
C LEU A 314 -14.82 -4.96 8.16
N SER A 315 -15.87 -4.15 8.05
CA SER A 315 -16.06 -3.23 6.93
C SER A 315 -15.04 -2.10 6.90
N THR A 316 -14.20 -1.97 7.93
CA THR A 316 -13.16 -0.94 8.03
C THR A 316 -11.79 -1.52 8.34
N ALA A 317 -11.67 -2.83 8.56
CA ALA A 317 -10.37 -3.45 8.77
C ALA A 317 -9.49 -3.26 7.51
N ASP A 318 -8.18 -3.11 7.71
CA ASP A 318 -7.14 -3.17 6.68
C ASP A 318 -5.97 -4.12 7.06
N VAL A 319 -5.60 -5.04 6.17
CA VAL A 319 -4.44 -5.95 6.34
C VAL A 319 -3.27 -5.46 5.53
N HIS A 320 -3.46 -4.46 4.66
CA HIS A 320 -2.36 -3.79 3.99
C HIS A 320 -1.52 -3.05 5.03
N PRO A 321 -0.20 -3.01 4.86
CA PRO A 321 0.66 -2.21 5.72
C PRO A 321 0.24 -0.73 5.65
N ASN A 322 -0.05 -0.13 6.81
CA ASN A 322 -0.16 1.32 6.91
C ASN A 322 1.24 1.95 6.74
N GLN A 323 1.34 3.29 6.82
CA GLN A 323 2.63 3.99 6.63
C GLN A 323 3.73 3.48 7.60
N LYS A 324 3.36 3.05 8.81
CA LYS A 324 4.29 2.47 9.79
C LYS A 324 4.82 1.12 9.30
N GLY A 325 3.94 0.28 8.76
CA GLY A 325 4.31 -0.99 8.15
C GLY A 325 5.22 -0.82 6.95
N HIS A 326 5.00 0.20 6.11
CA HIS A 326 5.89 0.52 4.99
C HIS A 326 7.29 0.97 5.44
N VAL A 327 7.41 1.68 6.56
CA VAL A 327 8.73 1.96 7.18
C VAL A 327 9.39 0.65 7.63
N ALA A 328 8.64 -0.25 8.28
CA ALA A 328 9.17 -1.54 8.73
C ALA A 328 9.63 -2.44 7.57
N ILE A 329 8.90 -2.47 6.45
CA ILE A 329 9.30 -3.22 5.26
C ILE A 329 10.54 -2.57 4.62
N ALA A 330 10.56 -1.24 4.49
CA ALA A 330 11.69 -0.53 3.92
C ALA A 330 12.98 -0.79 4.72
N THR A 331 12.92 -0.76 6.05
CA THR A 331 14.09 -1.06 6.88
C THR A 331 14.51 -2.52 6.77
N ALA A 332 13.58 -3.48 6.70
CA ALA A 332 13.92 -4.89 6.47
C ALA A 332 14.62 -5.10 5.10
N VAL A 333 14.11 -4.47 4.04
CA VAL A 333 14.71 -4.52 2.71
C VAL A 333 16.10 -3.87 2.71
N LEU A 334 16.25 -2.68 3.30
CA LEU A 334 17.54 -1.97 3.37
C LEU A 334 18.58 -2.73 4.20
N ASP A 335 18.16 -3.35 5.31
CA ASP A 335 19.04 -4.18 6.13
C ASP A 335 19.56 -5.38 5.34
N GLN A 336 18.68 -6.03 4.58
CA GLN A 336 19.06 -7.13 3.68
C GLN A 336 19.99 -6.63 2.55
N ILE A 337 19.76 -5.43 2.01
CA ILE A 337 20.64 -4.84 0.99
C ILE A 337 22.03 -4.55 1.57
N GLY A 338 22.13 -4.08 2.81
CA GLY A 338 23.38 -3.88 3.55
C GLY A 338 24.19 -2.62 3.17
N LYS A 339 23.67 -1.76 2.29
CA LYS A 339 24.30 -0.47 1.91
C LYS A 339 23.88 0.64 2.89
N LEU A 340 24.12 0.42 4.18
CA LEU A 340 23.64 1.29 5.25
C LEU A 340 24.51 2.55 5.42
N HIS A 341 23.87 3.67 5.74
CA HIS A 341 24.49 4.94 6.09
C HIS A 341 23.58 5.75 7.03
N TYR A 342 24.14 6.78 7.66
CA TYR A 342 23.37 7.65 8.54
C TYR A 342 22.36 8.49 7.74
N ASP A 343 21.07 8.22 7.92
CA ASP A 343 19.97 8.97 7.35
C ASP A 343 19.44 10.01 8.36
N ASN A 344 19.99 11.23 8.28
CA ASN A 344 19.62 12.30 9.21
C ASN A 344 18.24 12.92 8.90
N ASN A 345 17.88 13.02 7.62
CA ASN A 345 16.69 13.78 7.20
C ASN A 345 16.14 13.34 5.84
N GLY A 346 16.52 12.17 5.35
CA GLY A 346 15.93 11.51 4.19
C GLY A 346 14.52 11.02 4.48
N LEU A 347 13.91 10.43 3.46
CA LEU A 347 12.52 10.02 3.48
C LEU A 347 12.24 8.97 4.56
N LEU A 348 13.17 8.04 4.82
CA LEU A 348 13.04 7.05 5.88
C LEU A 348 12.89 7.73 7.26
N THR A 349 13.86 8.57 7.64
CA THR A 349 13.83 9.26 8.95
C THR A 349 12.69 10.26 9.06
N ARG A 350 12.35 11.00 8.00
CA ARG A 350 11.19 11.91 8.02
C ARG A 350 9.87 11.17 8.18
N THR A 351 9.69 10.05 7.45
CA THR A 351 8.47 9.24 7.52
C THR A 351 8.32 8.63 8.91
N PHE A 352 9.37 8.04 9.47
CA PHE A 352 9.34 7.50 10.84
C PHE A 352 9.02 8.59 11.87
N ASN A 353 9.65 9.76 11.74
CA ASN A 353 9.42 10.86 12.69
C ASN A 353 8.02 11.45 12.64
N GLY A 354 7.34 11.35 11.48
CA GLY A 354 5.95 11.77 11.29
C GLY A 354 4.90 10.82 11.85
N ILE A 355 5.30 9.61 12.28
CA ILE A 355 4.38 8.66 12.93
C ILE A 355 3.97 9.21 14.30
N SER A 356 2.66 9.42 14.50
CA SER A 356 2.11 10.06 15.70
C SER A 356 2.31 9.23 16.97
N ASP A 357 2.29 7.91 16.86
CA ASP A 357 2.47 6.95 17.95
C ASP A 357 3.80 6.19 17.86
N LYS A 358 4.86 6.81 17.33
CA LYS A 358 6.18 6.18 17.12
C LYS A 358 6.85 5.66 18.39
N GLU A 359 6.50 6.19 19.56
CA GLU A 359 6.99 5.66 20.84
C GLU A 359 6.44 4.25 21.15
N LYS A 360 5.40 3.81 20.43
CA LYS A 360 4.84 2.45 20.50
C LYS A 360 5.36 1.55 19.38
N TYR A 361 6.34 2.00 18.59
CA TYR A 361 6.89 1.21 17.49
C TYR A 361 7.51 -0.08 18.04
N PRO A 362 7.08 -1.27 17.57
CA PRO A 362 7.48 -2.55 18.14
C PRO A 362 9.00 -2.75 18.18
N GLN A 363 9.50 -3.31 19.29
CA GLN A 363 10.93 -3.28 19.65
C GLN A 363 11.88 -3.81 18.56
N ILE A 364 11.62 -4.98 17.99
CA ILE A 364 12.50 -5.57 16.96
C ILE A 364 12.49 -4.67 15.72
N ALA A 365 11.31 -4.22 15.28
CA ALA A 365 11.19 -3.32 14.15
C ALA A 365 11.89 -1.97 14.42
N LEU A 366 11.83 -1.47 15.67
CA LEU A 366 12.50 -0.25 16.10
C LEU A 366 14.02 -0.41 16.10
N GLU A 367 14.53 -1.56 16.52
CA GLU A 367 15.96 -1.88 16.49
C GLU A 367 16.46 -1.99 15.05
N THR A 368 15.71 -2.66 14.16
CA THR A 368 16.00 -2.69 12.72
C THR A 368 16.01 -1.28 12.13
N TYR A 369 15.01 -0.46 12.46
CA TYR A 369 14.99 0.95 12.04
C TYR A 369 16.23 1.71 12.52
N LYS A 370 16.59 1.62 13.81
CA LYS A 370 17.76 2.33 14.37
C LYS A 370 19.06 1.88 13.71
N LYS A 371 19.21 0.58 13.45
CA LYS A 371 20.35 0.01 12.73
C LYS A 371 20.48 0.60 11.32
N VAL A 372 19.37 0.67 10.59
CA VAL A 372 19.34 1.17 9.21
C VAL A 372 19.48 2.68 9.13
N ALA A 373 18.73 3.44 9.94
CA ALA A 373 18.82 4.90 9.97
C ALA A 373 20.18 5.39 10.48
N GLY A 374 20.86 4.57 11.29
CA GLY A 374 22.20 4.85 11.80
C GLY A 374 22.24 5.98 12.83
N GLU A 375 23.43 6.23 13.35
CA GLU A 375 23.71 7.35 14.25
C GLU A 375 24.63 8.37 13.58
N ALA A 376 24.58 9.61 14.05
CA ALA A 376 25.49 10.65 13.58
C ALA A 376 26.95 10.16 13.74
N PRO A 377 27.79 10.27 12.69
CA PRO A 377 29.18 9.87 12.80
C PRO A 377 29.83 10.69 13.92
N LYS A 378 30.39 9.99 14.93
CA LYS A 378 31.16 10.65 15.99
C LYS A 378 32.30 11.40 15.32
N THR A 379 32.32 12.72 15.49
CA THR A 379 33.40 13.58 15.02
C THR A 379 34.67 13.21 15.79
N THR A 380 35.45 12.27 15.27
CA THR A 380 36.79 11.99 15.78
C THR A 380 37.68 13.11 15.28
N THR A 381 37.85 14.15 16.09
CA THR A 381 38.88 15.17 15.87
C THR A 381 40.24 14.49 16.01
N THR A 382 40.80 13.99 14.91
CA THR A 382 42.19 13.56 14.87
C THR A 382 43.05 14.82 14.94
N THR A 383 43.45 15.22 16.15
CA THR A 383 44.47 16.25 16.35
C THR A 383 45.77 15.77 15.71
N THR A 384 46.04 16.21 14.49
CA THR A 384 47.36 16.02 13.87
C THR A 384 48.28 17.06 14.51
N THR A 385 49.13 16.63 15.45
CA THR A 385 50.19 17.48 16.00
C THR A 385 51.20 17.78 14.88
N SER A 386 50.99 18.89 14.19
CA SER A 386 51.97 19.42 13.24
C SER A 386 52.96 20.30 14.00
N THR A 387 54.18 19.80 14.17
CA THR A 387 55.32 20.56 14.70
C THR A 387 55.65 21.67 13.70
N THR A 388 55.13 22.88 13.94
CA THR A 388 55.44 24.04 13.10
C THR A 388 56.43 24.95 13.83
N THR A 389 57.63 25.07 13.26
CA THR A 389 58.69 25.97 13.69
C THR A 389 58.24 27.43 13.59
N THR A 390 58.38 28.14 14.70
CA THR A 390 58.01 29.54 14.93
C THR A 390 58.72 30.49 13.97
N THR A 391 57.98 31.28 13.18
CA THR A 391 58.45 32.57 12.68
C THR A 391 57.42 33.65 13.03
N LYS A 392 57.86 34.60 13.86
CA LYS A 392 57.07 35.69 14.41
C LYS A 392 56.78 36.74 13.33
N LYS A 393 55.50 36.94 12.98
CA LYS A 393 55.06 38.18 12.31
C LYS A 393 53.70 38.63 12.86
N THR A 394 53.72 39.85 13.38
CA THR A 394 52.61 40.65 13.92
C THR A 394 51.49 40.86 12.90
N THR A 395 50.22 40.66 13.26
CA THR A 395 49.07 41.42 12.70
C THR A 395 47.84 41.36 13.64
N THR A 396 47.47 42.56 14.10
CA THR A 396 46.17 43.16 14.46
C THR A 396 44.95 42.29 14.83
N THR A 397 44.49 42.50 16.07
CA THR A 397 43.20 42.07 16.63
C THR A 397 42.04 42.89 16.05
N THR A 398 40.99 42.25 15.54
CA THR A 398 39.68 42.89 15.30
C THR A 398 38.59 42.07 15.95
N THR A 399 38.03 42.61 17.04
CA THR A 399 36.90 42.08 17.79
C THR A 399 35.61 42.45 17.06
N THR A 400 34.79 41.47 16.67
CA THR A 400 33.44 41.74 16.15
C THR A 400 32.41 41.23 17.16
N THR A 401 31.65 42.16 17.71
CA THR A 401 30.60 41.98 18.72
C THR A 401 29.26 41.67 18.04
N THR A 402 28.60 40.60 18.48
CA THR A 402 27.24 40.20 18.10
C THR A 402 26.23 41.26 18.56
N THR A 403 25.37 41.75 17.66
CA THR A 403 24.21 42.59 18.02
C THR A 403 22.92 41.95 17.50
N THR A 404 22.08 41.52 18.43
CA THR A 404 20.69 41.11 18.23
C THR A 404 19.85 42.33 17.86
N THR A 405 19.02 42.25 16.81
CA THR A 405 18.00 43.29 16.56
C THR A 405 16.65 42.67 16.20
N THR A 406 15.66 43.12 16.96
CA THR A 406 14.22 42.87 16.97
C THR A 406 13.54 43.31 15.67
N SER A 407 12.65 42.49 15.10
CA SER A 407 11.79 42.87 13.96
C SER A 407 10.54 43.62 14.42
N THR A 408 10.39 44.84 13.95
CA THR A 408 9.17 45.66 14.02
C THR A 408 8.30 45.47 12.77
N THR A 409 7.00 45.37 12.98
CA THR A 409 5.93 45.33 11.97
C THR A 409 5.77 46.69 11.31
N THR A 410 5.64 46.76 9.98
CA THR A 410 5.12 47.96 9.31
C THR A 410 4.31 47.60 8.08
N THR A 411 3.05 48.03 8.13
CA THR A 411 2.05 48.07 7.06
C THR A 411 2.42 49.14 6.02
N THR A 412 2.04 48.95 4.75
CA THR A 412 1.23 49.85 3.89
C THR A 412 1.67 49.90 2.41
N LYS A 413 0.64 49.76 1.56
CA LYS A 413 0.34 50.46 0.29
C LYS A 413 0.74 49.86 -1.08
N LYS A 414 -0.35 49.62 -1.81
CA LYS A 414 -0.57 49.42 -3.25
C LYS A 414 0.22 50.38 -4.15
N THR A 415 0.93 49.80 -5.13
CA THR A 415 1.44 50.48 -6.32
C THR A 415 1.10 49.65 -7.55
N THR A 416 0.39 50.29 -8.48
CA THR A 416 0.02 49.80 -9.81
C THR A 416 1.21 50.01 -10.75
N THR A 417 1.62 48.98 -11.49
CA THR A 417 2.56 49.14 -12.62
C THR A 417 2.05 48.39 -13.83
N THR A 418 1.67 49.18 -14.84
CA THR A 418 1.37 48.80 -16.23
C THR A 418 2.68 48.49 -16.95
N THR A 419 2.78 47.36 -17.65
CA THR A 419 3.85 47.15 -18.65
C THR A 419 3.38 46.34 -19.86
N THR A 420 3.27 47.10 -20.95
CA THR A 420 3.36 46.89 -22.40
C THR A 420 3.61 45.48 -22.97
N SER A 421 2.74 45.17 -23.94
CA SER A 421 2.73 44.05 -24.89
C SER A 421 3.93 44.05 -25.85
N THR A 422 4.53 42.87 -26.07
CA THR A 422 5.37 42.56 -27.23
C THR A 422 4.78 41.39 -28.00
N THR A 423 4.30 41.69 -29.20
CA THR A 423 3.77 40.75 -30.19
C THR A 423 4.91 39.98 -30.85
N SER A 424 4.84 38.65 -30.79
CA SER A 424 5.66 37.73 -31.61
C SER A 424 4.71 36.80 -32.35
N THR A 425 4.55 37.05 -33.65
CA THR A 425 3.82 36.22 -34.61
C THR A 425 4.67 35.03 -35.05
N THR A 426 4.21 33.81 -34.78
CA THR A 426 4.68 32.59 -35.48
C THR A 426 3.52 31.65 -35.77
N SER A 427 3.22 31.55 -37.07
CA SER A 427 2.52 30.53 -37.87
C SER A 427 1.66 29.46 -37.17
N THR A 428 0.36 29.56 -37.46
CA THR A 428 -0.72 28.59 -37.23
C THR A 428 -0.53 27.33 -38.08
N THR A 429 -0.47 26.16 -37.43
CA THR A 429 -0.83 24.87 -38.05
C THR A 429 -2.10 24.38 -37.36
N THR A 430 -3.19 24.32 -38.11
CA THR A 430 -4.53 23.96 -37.65
C THR A 430 -4.57 22.49 -37.23
N GLN A 431 -4.62 22.25 -35.92
CA GLN A 431 -4.95 20.95 -35.29
C GLN A 431 -6.33 21.12 -34.62
N PRO A 432 -7.25 20.14 -34.67
CA PRO A 432 -8.65 20.35 -34.32
C PRO A 432 -8.81 20.84 -32.87
N GLU A 433 -9.71 21.81 -32.66
CA GLU A 433 -10.07 22.32 -31.33
C GLU A 433 -10.39 21.16 -30.39
N LYS A 434 -9.47 20.90 -29.45
CA LYS A 434 -9.75 20.04 -28.30
C LYS A 434 -10.75 20.82 -27.44
N LYS A 435 -12.03 20.47 -27.54
CA LYS A 435 -13.09 21.08 -26.72
C LYS A 435 -12.76 20.82 -25.25
N VAL A 436 -12.31 21.85 -24.54
CA VAL A 436 -12.04 21.80 -23.10
C VAL A 436 -13.36 21.47 -22.41
N LYS A 437 -13.41 20.34 -21.69
CA LYS A 437 -14.61 19.92 -20.95
C LYS A 437 -14.56 20.57 -19.58
N LEU A 438 -15.59 21.34 -19.23
CA LEU A 438 -15.66 22.05 -17.96
C LEU A 438 -15.75 21.05 -16.81
N GLY A 439 -15.04 21.31 -15.72
CA GLY A 439 -14.91 20.44 -14.56
C GLY A 439 -13.94 19.26 -14.71
N ASP A 440 -13.39 19.02 -15.91
CA ASP A 440 -12.45 17.93 -16.21
C ASP A 440 -11.04 18.52 -16.40
N ILE A 441 -10.31 18.68 -15.30
CA ILE A 441 -9.03 19.41 -15.28
C ILE A 441 -7.84 18.52 -15.67
N ASN A 442 -7.99 17.20 -15.62
CA ASN A 442 -6.94 16.26 -16.02
C ASN A 442 -7.15 15.73 -17.47
N SER A 443 -8.26 16.11 -18.12
CA SER A 443 -8.65 15.68 -19.47
C SER A 443 -8.84 14.17 -19.62
N ASP A 444 -9.27 13.48 -18.56
CA ASP A 444 -9.54 12.04 -18.56
C ASP A 444 -10.94 11.68 -19.08
N GLY A 445 -11.78 12.69 -19.36
CA GLY A 445 -13.12 12.52 -19.87
C GLY A 445 -14.19 12.34 -18.80
N LEU A 446 -13.83 12.34 -17.52
CA LEU A 446 -14.71 12.27 -16.36
C LEU A 446 -14.82 13.65 -15.68
N VAL A 447 -15.70 13.79 -14.69
CA VAL A 447 -15.75 14.96 -13.81
C VAL A 447 -15.99 14.42 -12.41
N ASP A 448 -14.95 14.36 -11.60
CA ASP A 448 -15.00 13.66 -10.32
C ASP A 448 -14.22 14.34 -9.19
N ALA A 449 -14.02 13.62 -8.09
CA ALA A 449 -13.33 14.14 -6.91
C ALA A 449 -11.85 14.44 -7.15
N VAL A 450 -11.20 13.79 -8.13
CA VAL A 450 -9.82 14.08 -8.52
C VAL A 450 -9.75 15.49 -9.10
N ASP A 451 -10.71 15.86 -9.95
CA ASP A 451 -10.77 17.20 -10.52
C ASP A 451 -10.93 18.29 -9.45
N ALA A 452 -11.85 18.07 -8.51
CA ALA A 452 -12.05 18.99 -7.40
C ALA A 452 -10.80 19.11 -6.50
N SER A 453 -10.11 17.98 -6.25
CA SER A 453 -8.89 17.99 -5.44
C SER A 453 -7.74 18.72 -6.12
N GLY A 454 -7.62 18.62 -7.45
CA GLY A 454 -6.64 19.38 -8.21
C GLY A 454 -6.95 20.88 -8.20
N VAL A 455 -8.23 21.27 -8.29
CA VAL A 455 -8.66 22.67 -8.13
C VAL A 455 -8.33 23.21 -6.73
N LEU A 456 -8.52 22.41 -5.67
CA LEU A 456 -8.12 22.82 -4.30
C LEU A 456 -6.61 22.95 -4.14
N ALA A 457 -5.83 22.05 -4.74
CA ALA A 457 -4.38 22.11 -4.71
C ALA A 457 -3.87 23.35 -5.46
N GLU A 458 -4.46 23.67 -6.60
CA GLU A 458 -4.18 24.88 -7.37
C GLU A 458 -4.56 26.14 -6.59
N TYR A 459 -5.75 26.17 -5.98
CA TYR A 459 -6.20 27.26 -5.11
C TYR A 459 -5.25 27.49 -3.93
N ALA A 460 -4.79 26.43 -3.27
CA ALA A 460 -3.84 26.53 -2.16
C ALA A 460 -2.50 27.12 -2.60
N LYS A 461 -2.03 26.77 -3.80
CA LYS A 461 -0.83 27.36 -4.42
C LYS A 461 -1.06 28.83 -4.75
N LEU A 462 -2.15 29.18 -5.42
CA LEU A 462 -2.50 30.56 -5.79
C LEU A 462 -2.73 31.48 -4.58
N SER A 463 -3.21 30.93 -3.46
CA SER A 463 -3.46 31.66 -2.21
C SER A 463 -2.20 31.96 -1.40
N SER A 464 -1.04 31.42 -1.79
CA SER A 464 0.23 31.68 -1.14
C SER A 464 0.79 33.06 -1.50
N LYS A 465 1.58 33.66 -0.60
CA LYS A 465 2.04 35.07 -0.70
C LYS A 465 2.81 35.43 -1.99
N ASN A 466 3.32 34.42 -2.71
CA ASN A 466 3.97 34.50 -4.03
C ASN A 466 3.51 33.36 -4.95
N GLY A 467 2.29 32.85 -4.73
CA GLY A 467 1.74 31.67 -5.37
C GLY A 467 1.69 31.78 -6.88
N LYS A 468 2.38 30.86 -7.56
CA LYS A 468 2.12 30.58 -8.98
C LYS A 468 1.44 29.22 -9.04
N GLY A 469 0.30 29.20 -9.70
CA GLY A 469 -0.40 27.95 -10.02
C GLY A 469 0.34 27.16 -11.10
N ASP A 470 0.08 25.86 -11.14
CA ASP A 470 0.69 24.93 -12.09
C ASP A 470 -0.24 24.62 -13.27
N PHE A 471 -1.49 25.09 -13.24
CA PHE A 471 -2.43 24.81 -14.32
C PHE A 471 -2.00 25.46 -15.64
N THR A 472 -2.21 24.74 -16.73
CA THR A 472 -2.16 25.31 -18.08
C THR A 472 -3.36 26.25 -18.32
N ALA A 473 -3.36 26.98 -19.44
CA ALA A 473 -4.48 27.86 -19.78
C ALA A 473 -5.81 27.09 -19.96
N ASP A 474 -5.74 25.88 -20.50
CA ASP A 474 -6.92 25.04 -20.72
C ASP A 474 -7.42 24.44 -19.40
N GLN A 475 -6.51 24.04 -18.51
CA GLN A 475 -6.90 23.55 -17.17
C GLN A 475 -7.52 24.64 -16.31
N ARG A 476 -7.06 25.89 -16.41
CA ARG A 476 -7.73 27.02 -15.75
C ARG A 476 -9.15 27.22 -16.27
N LYS A 477 -9.37 27.09 -17.59
CA LYS A 477 -10.71 27.17 -18.18
C LYS A 477 -11.61 26.00 -17.77
N ALA A 478 -11.05 24.80 -17.63
CA ALA A 478 -11.79 23.64 -17.14
C ALA A 478 -12.12 23.76 -15.65
N ALA A 479 -11.23 24.37 -14.87
CA ALA A 479 -11.34 24.52 -13.42
C ALA A 479 -12.31 25.62 -12.99
N ASP A 480 -12.41 26.72 -13.71
CA ASP A 480 -13.35 27.84 -13.45
C ASP A 480 -14.77 27.46 -13.90
N VAL A 481 -15.42 26.58 -13.15
CA VAL A 481 -16.72 25.99 -13.50
C VAL A 481 -17.87 26.96 -13.33
N ASP A 482 -17.68 28.03 -12.55
CA ASP A 482 -18.67 29.09 -12.38
C ASP A 482 -18.42 30.34 -13.23
N LYS A 483 -17.30 30.36 -13.98
CA LYS A 483 -16.91 31.38 -14.97
C LYS A 483 -16.74 32.75 -14.34
N ASN A 484 -16.15 32.81 -13.16
CA ASN A 484 -15.87 34.06 -12.44
C ASN A 484 -14.43 34.57 -12.65
N ASP A 485 -13.67 33.95 -13.55
CA ASP A 485 -12.26 34.19 -13.86
C ASP A 485 -11.29 33.89 -12.69
N LYS A 486 -11.74 33.12 -11.69
CA LYS A 486 -10.93 32.64 -10.57
C LYS A 486 -11.01 31.12 -10.51
N VAL A 487 -9.97 30.52 -9.95
CA VAL A 487 -9.91 29.09 -9.65
C VAL A 487 -9.78 28.97 -8.15
N ASP A 488 -10.89 28.67 -7.47
CA ASP A 488 -10.93 28.64 -6.02
C ASP A 488 -11.76 27.48 -5.43
N SER A 489 -11.89 27.47 -4.11
CA SER A 489 -12.60 26.41 -3.39
C SER A 489 -14.09 26.29 -3.76
N VAL A 490 -14.71 27.34 -4.31
CA VAL A 490 -16.10 27.32 -4.78
C VAL A 490 -16.21 26.45 -6.02
N ASP A 491 -15.25 26.55 -6.94
CA ASP A 491 -15.20 25.69 -8.13
C ASP A 491 -15.04 24.22 -7.77
N ALA A 492 -14.11 23.91 -6.86
CA ALA A 492 -13.93 22.55 -6.37
C ALA A 492 -15.21 21.98 -5.72
N SER A 493 -15.92 22.81 -4.95
CA SER A 493 -17.18 22.41 -4.31
C SER A 493 -18.28 22.13 -5.34
N LYS A 494 -18.34 22.93 -6.42
CA LYS A 494 -19.28 22.75 -7.52
C LYS A 494 -18.98 21.50 -8.35
N ILE A 495 -17.71 21.19 -8.59
CA ILE A 495 -17.26 19.95 -9.22
C ILE A 495 -17.68 18.74 -8.38
N LEU A 496 -17.47 18.77 -7.06
CA LEU A 496 -17.92 17.70 -6.15
C LEU A 496 -19.44 17.54 -6.13
N ALA A 497 -20.18 18.64 -6.13
CA ALA A 497 -21.65 18.60 -6.18
C ALA A 497 -22.14 17.96 -7.49
N TYR A 498 -21.49 18.28 -8.62
CA TYR A 498 -21.82 17.71 -9.92
C TYR A 498 -21.44 16.22 -10.00
N TYR A 499 -20.29 15.83 -9.46
CA TYR A 499 -19.89 14.43 -9.33
C TYR A 499 -20.92 13.61 -8.53
N ALA A 500 -21.41 14.16 -7.41
CA ALA A 500 -22.45 13.53 -6.60
C ALA A 500 -23.79 13.42 -7.36
N TYR A 501 -24.14 14.40 -8.20
CA TYR A 501 -25.30 14.34 -9.09
C TYR A 501 -25.16 13.23 -10.15
N LEU A 502 -24.01 13.14 -10.81
CA LEU A 502 -23.72 12.12 -11.82
C LEU A 502 -23.80 10.69 -11.25
N SER A 503 -23.43 10.52 -9.98
CA SER A 503 -23.44 9.24 -9.26
C SER A 503 -24.84 8.78 -8.84
N LYS A 504 -25.83 9.68 -8.78
CA LYS A 504 -27.23 9.36 -8.41
C LYS A 504 -28.16 9.13 -9.59
N SER A 505 -27.82 9.62 -10.78
CA SER A 505 -28.69 9.55 -11.95
C SER A 505 -28.43 8.27 -12.77
N THR A 506 -29.29 7.26 -12.62
CA THR A 506 -29.18 5.94 -13.27
C THR A 506 -29.99 5.80 -14.58
N THR A 507 -30.77 6.79 -15.01
CA THR A 507 -31.49 6.74 -16.31
C THR A 507 -31.94 8.12 -16.77
N GLY A 508 -31.48 8.59 -17.95
CA GLY A 508 -31.88 9.85 -18.59
C GLY A 508 -30.71 10.67 -19.17
N ALA A 509 -31.02 11.65 -20.03
CA ALA A 509 -30.02 12.62 -20.52
C ALA A 509 -29.53 13.48 -19.34
N LYS A 510 -28.25 13.36 -19.00
CA LYS A 510 -27.63 14.06 -17.88
C LYS A 510 -27.44 15.54 -18.23
N MET A 511 -27.73 16.42 -17.27
CA MET A 511 -27.48 17.85 -17.38
C MET A 511 -25.97 18.09 -17.53
N SER A 512 -25.56 19.07 -18.34
CA SER A 512 -24.15 19.50 -18.41
C SER A 512 -23.72 20.14 -17.08
N ILE A 513 -22.41 20.18 -16.77
CA ILE A 513 -21.95 20.86 -15.55
C ILE A 513 -22.29 22.36 -15.60
N GLU A 514 -22.23 22.98 -16.79
CA GLU A 514 -22.59 24.37 -17.01
C GLU A 514 -24.04 24.67 -16.64
N ASP A 515 -24.96 23.75 -16.94
CA ASP A 515 -26.36 23.92 -16.60
C ASP A 515 -26.61 23.52 -15.14
N PHE A 516 -25.90 22.53 -14.62
CA PHE A 516 -26.01 22.12 -13.22
C PHE A 516 -25.56 23.22 -12.26
N VAL A 517 -24.44 23.89 -12.54
CA VAL A 517 -23.93 24.99 -11.70
C VAL A 517 -24.93 26.16 -11.61
N LYS A 518 -25.77 26.39 -12.64
CA LYS A 518 -26.83 27.41 -12.59
C LYS A 518 -28.00 27.04 -11.67
N THR A 519 -28.08 25.78 -11.24
CA THR A 519 -29.12 25.28 -10.33
C THR A 519 -28.71 25.29 -8.86
N LEU A 520 -27.42 25.49 -8.58
CA LEU A 520 -26.85 25.69 -7.25
C LEU A 520 -26.94 27.17 -6.86
#